data_AF-A0A5C5W3R5-F1
#
_entry.id   AF-A0A5C5W3R5-F1
#
_cell.length_a   1.000
_cell.length_b   1.000
_cell.length_c   1.000
_cell.angle_alpha   90.00
_cell.angle_beta   90.00
_cell.angle_gamma   90.00
#
_symmetry.space_group_name_H-M   'P 1'
#
loop_
_entity.id
_entity.type
_entity.pdbx_description
1 polymer ?
#
loop_
_entity_poly.entity_id
_entity_poly.type
_entity_poly.pdbx_seq_one_letter_code
_entity_poly.pdbx_strand_id
1 'polypeptide(L)'
;MDDLLRIKRLVVRRQVRFTSKARDEMKLDGLTADDVLESIVNARRIDKIMRSRSVGRSRPGEKLYVIKSRNYSGTLIYMKGRFGEVEEAEVFYVLISATHATAL
;
A
#
# COMPACT_ATOMS: atom_id res chain seq x y z
N MET A 1 2.19 -16.95 7.97
CA MET A 1 2.70 -15.65 8.49
C MET A 1 1.56 -14.64 8.37
N ASP A 2 1.36 -13.79 9.38
CA ASP A 2 0.39 -12.69 9.30
C ASP A 2 0.76 -11.75 8.14
N ASP A 3 -0.14 -11.59 7.17
CA ASP A 3 0.08 -10.77 5.97
C ASP A 3 0.42 -9.32 6.35
N LEU A 4 -0.16 -8.77 7.42
CA LEU A 4 0.15 -7.42 7.87
C LEU A 4 1.59 -7.34 8.40
N LEU A 5 2.00 -8.31 9.22
CA LEU A 5 3.38 -8.36 9.74
C LEU A 5 4.39 -8.49 8.60
N ARG A 6 4.08 -9.30 7.59
CA ARG A 6 4.92 -9.45 6.38
C ARG A 6 5.05 -8.13 5.63
N ILE A 7 3.94 -7.43 5.38
CA ILE A 7 3.92 -6.11 4.73
C ILE A 7 4.77 -5.11 5.52
N LYS A 8 4.59 -5.02 6.85
CA LYS A 8 5.38 -4.11 7.69
C LYS A 8 6.87 -4.40 7.62
N ARG A 9 7.27 -5.68 7.60
CA ARG A 9 8.68 -6.07 7.46
C ARG A 9 9.28 -5.63 6.13
N LEU A 10 8.53 -5.73 5.03
CA LEU A 10 8.98 -5.21 3.73
C LEU A 10 9.13 -3.69 3.74
N VAL A 11 8.21 -2.97 4.40
CA VAL A 11 8.31 -1.52 4.59
C VAL A 11 9.56 -1.14 5.36
N VAL A 12 9.81 -1.77 6.51
CA VAL A 12 11.01 -1.52 7.34
C VAL A 12 12.31 -1.79 6.55
N ARG A 13 12.31 -2.80 5.68
CA ARG A 13 13.45 -3.14 4.80
C ARG A 13 13.56 -2.27 3.55
N ARG A 14 12.68 -1.28 3.37
CA ARG A 14 12.56 -0.45 2.15
C ARG A 14 12.34 -1.28 0.87
N GLN A 15 11.78 -2.48 1.01
CA GLN A 15 11.37 -3.37 -0.09
C GLN A 15 9.96 -3.02 -0.58
N VAL A 16 9.78 -1.74 -0.93
CA VAL A 16 8.48 -1.18 -1.33
C VAL A 16 8.64 -0.39 -2.63
N ARG A 17 7.64 -0.51 -3.51
CA ARG A 17 7.59 0.21 -4.78
C ARG A 17 6.24 0.88 -4.96
N PHE A 18 6.26 2.15 -5.37
CA PHE A 18 5.05 2.88 -5.75
C PHE A 18 4.82 2.74 -7.26
N THR A 19 3.58 2.51 -7.67
CA THR A 19 3.22 2.61 -9.10
C THR A 19 3.27 4.08 -9.55
N SER A 20 3.39 4.33 -10.86
CA SER A 20 3.38 5.70 -11.39
C SER A 20 2.11 6.46 -10.96
N LYS A 21 0.95 5.82 -11.11
CA LYS A 21 -0.33 6.37 -10.62
C LYS A 21 -0.31 6.70 -9.12
N ALA A 22 0.26 5.83 -8.29
CA ALA A 22 0.36 6.10 -6.86
C ALA A 22 1.21 7.35 -6.57
N ARG A 23 2.31 7.54 -7.31
CA ARG A 23 3.14 8.75 -7.19
C ARG A 23 2.39 10.01 -7.61
N ASP A 24 1.61 9.93 -8.68
CA ASP A 24 0.80 11.07 -9.14
C ASP A 24 -0.23 11.49 -8.10
N GLU A 25 -0.93 10.51 -7.52
CA GLU A 25 -1.93 10.76 -6.46
C GLU A 25 -1.29 11.27 -5.17
N MET A 26 -0.14 10.72 -4.76
CA MET A 26 0.63 11.25 -3.63
C MET A 26 1.00 12.72 -3.84
N LYS A 27 1.44 13.08 -5.04
CA LYS A 27 1.78 14.46 -5.38
C LYS A 27 0.57 15.38 -5.30
N LEU A 28 -0.59 14.93 -5.77
CA LEU A 28 -1.86 15.69 -5.68
C LEU A 28 -2.31 15.88 -4.23
N ASP A 29 -2.13 14.86 -3.39
CA ASP A 29 -2.55 14.87 -1.98
C ASP A 29 -1.48 15.45 -1.03
N GLY A 30 -0.34 15.92 -1.55
CA GLY A 30 0.77 16.45 -0.76
C GLY A 30 1.45 15.42 0.14
N LEU A 31 1.36 14.13 -0.21
CA LEU A 31 1.92 13.01 0.56
C LEU A 31 3.33 12.66 0.10
N THR A 32 4.23 12.48 1.05
CA THR A 32 5.56 11.92 0.80
C THR A 32 5.51 10.38 0.81
N ALA A 33 6.59 9.75 0.34
CA ALA A 33 6.74 8.30 0.49
C ALA A 33 6.75 7.88 1.97
N ASP A 34 7.42 8.64 2.83
CA ASP A 34 7.51 8.32 4.25
C ASP A 34 6.14 8.40 4.92
N ASP A 35 5.31 9.41 4.63
CA ASP A 35 3.93 9.49 5.15
C ASP A 35 3.15 8.20 4.92
N VAL A 36 3.22 7.67 3.70
CA VAL A 36 2.52 6.45 3.33
C VAL A 36 3.11 5.25 4.05
N LEU A 37 4.44 5.13 4.09
CA LEU A 37 5.12 4.00 4.74
C LEU A 37 4.88 3.99 6.26
N GLU A 38 4.94 5.14 6.91
CA GLU A 38 4.59 5.33 8.33
C GLU A 38 3.18 4.85 8.60
N SER A 39 2.22 5.22 7.74
CA SER A 39 0.83 4.76 7.91
C SER A 39 0.72 3.24 7.88
N ILE A 40 1.48 2.56 7.01
CA ILE A 40 1.49 1.10 6.92
C ILE A 40 2.14 0.48 8.18
N VAL A 41 3.23 1.06 8.67
CA VAL A 41 3.88 0.62 9.92
C VAL A 41 2.92 0.77 11.11
N ASN A 42 2.15 1.86 11.16
CA ASN A 42 1.17 2.13 12.21
C ASN A 42 -0.10 1.28 12.12
N ALA A 43 -0.38 0.67 10.97
CA ALA A 43 -1.62 -0.05 10.74
C ALA A 43 -1.80 -1.20 11.75
N ARG A 44 -2.99 -1.32 12.35
CA ARG A 44 -3.30 -2.39 13.33
C ARG A 44 -3.92 -3.63 12.70
N ARG A 45 -4.45 -3.50 11.48
CA ARG A 45 -5.10 -4.57 10.73
C ARG A 45 -5.03 -4.27 9.23
N ILE A 46 -5.29 -5.29 8.43
CA ILE A 46 -5.72 -5.14 7.04
C ILE A 46 -7.23 -5.00 7.06
N ASP A 47 -7.78 -3.90 6.51
CA ASP A 47 -9.21 -3.62 6.54
C ASP A 47 -9.99 -4.50 5.54
N LYS A 48 -9.37 -4.82 4.40
CA LYS A 48 -9.99 -5.69 3.38
C LYS A 48 -8.93 -6.42 2.56
N ILE A 49 -9.21 -7.67 2.22
CA ILE A 49 -8.44 -8.44 1.24
C ILE A 49 -9.34 -8.69 0.04
N MET A 50 -8.94 -8.20 -1.13
CA MET A 50 -9.67 -8.36 -2.39
C MET A 50 -8.88 -9.28 -3.31
N ARG A 51 -9.56 -10.14 -4.08
CA ARG A 51 -8.92 -10.84 -5.20
C ARG A 51 -9.04 -9.96 -6.44
N SER A 52 -7.92 -9.71 -7.10
CA SER A 52 -7.93 -9.04 -8.40
C SER A 52 -8.68 -9.91 -9.41
N ARG A 53 -9.66 -9.31 -10.09
CA ARG A 53 -10.47 -9.94 -11.16
C ARG A 53 -10.07 -9.45 -12.55
N SER A 54 -9.01 -8.65 -12.65
CA SER A 54 -8.60 -8.02 -13.91
C SER A 54 -8.12 -9.06 -14.92
N VAL A 55 -8.88 -9.21 -16.01
CA VAL A 55 -8.53 -9.98 -17.21
C VAL A 55 -7.36 -9.29 -17.89
N GLY A 56 -6.12 -9.71 -17.64
CA GLY A 56 -4.95 -9.09 -18.28
C GLY A 56 -3.66 -9.04 -17.47
N ARG A 57 -3.62 -9.56 -16.23
CA ARG A 57 -2.34 -9.82 -15.54
C ARG A 57 -1.98 -11.29 -15.56
N SER A 58 -0.68 -11.57 -15.64
CA SER A 58 -0.06 -12.89 -15.85
C SER A 58 -0.41 -13.98 -14.82
N ARG A 59 -1.14 -13.67 -13.74
CA ARG A 59 -1.58 -14.68 -12.75
C ARG A 59 -2.99 -14.38 -12.21
N PRO A 60 -3.97 -15.26 -12.43
CA PRO A 60 -5.24 -15.24 -11.71
C PRO A 60 -5.01 -15.32 -10.19
N GLY A 61 -5.76 -14.55 -9.39
CA GLY A 61 -5.81 -14.71 -7.93
C GLY A 61 -4.90 -13.80 -7.09
N GLU A 62 -4.29 -12.77 -7.68
CA GLU A 62 -3.49 -11.78 -6.95
C GLU A 62 -4.33 -11.05 -5.88
N LYS A 63 -3.86 -11.08 -4.63
CA LYS A 63 -4.52 -10.41 -3.49
C LYS A 63 -4.13 -8.92 -3.45
N LEU A 64 -5.13 -8.07 -3.31
CA LEU A 64 -5.00 -6.66 -2.95
C LEU A 64 -5.36 -6.48 -1.49
N TYR A 65 -4.44 -5.91 -0.72
CA TYR A 65 -4.58 -5.61 0.69
C TYR A 65 -4.95 -4.14 0.83
N VAL A 66 -6.11 -3.85 1.39
CA VAL A 66 -6.56 -2.50 1.70
C VAL A 66 -6.20 -2.20 3.15
N ILE A 67 -5.50 -1.09 3.35
CA ILE A 67 -5.05 -0.64 4.67
C ILE A 67 -5.43 0.83 4.81
N LYS A 68 -6.07 1.14 5.94
CA LYS A 68 -6.40 2.50 6.35
C LYS A 68 -5.77 2.78 7.71
N SER A 69 -4.85 3.73 7.76
CA SER A 69 -4.08 4.02 8.96
C SER A 69 -3.54 5.45 8.94
N ARG A 70 -3.10 5.95 10.08
CA ARG A 70 -2.54 7.30 10.21
C ARG A 70 -1.01 7.27 10.12
N ASN A 71 -0.42 8.25 9.44
CA ASN A 71 1.03 8.55 9.55
C ASN A 71 1.35 9.16 10.92
N TYR A 72 2.61 9.54 11.18
CA TYR A 72 2.98 10.13 12.47
C TYR A 72 2.38 11.52 12.71
N SER A 73 2.09 12.26 11.65
CA SER A 73 1.37 13.55 11.71
C SER A 73 -0.14 13.41 11.95
N GLY A 74 -0.66 12.18 12.05
CA GLY A 74 -2.07 11.91 12.26
C GLY A 74 -2.93 11.95 10.99
N THR A 75 -2.35 12.18 9.80
CA THR A 75 -3.06 12.15 8.52
C THR A 75 -3.53 10.74 8.21
N LEU A 76 -4.83 10.58 7.95
CA LEU A 76 -5.45 9.30 7.64
C LEU A 76 -5.21 8.95 6.16
N ILE A 77 -4.45 7.90 5.91
CA ILE A 77 -4.09 7.46 4.57
C ILE A 77 -4.82 6.17 4.25
N TYR A 78 -5.52 6.16 3.12
CA TYR A 78 -6.11 4.98 2.52
C TYR A 78 -5.20 4.47 1.41
N MET A 79 -4.80 3.21 1.49
CA MET A 79 -3.93 2.61 0.49
C MET A 79 -4.35 1.18 0.17
N LYS A 80 -3.94 0.72 -1.01
CA LYS A 80 -4.04 -0.67 -1.42
C LYS A 80 -2.66 -1.17 -1.84
N GLY A 81 -2.37 -2.43 -1.63
CA GLY A 81 -1.10 -2.97 -2.08
C GLY A 81 -1.16 -4.44 -2.42
N ARG A 82 -0.10 -4.92 -3.06
CA ARG A 82 0.05 -6.33 -3.43
C ARG A 82 1.49 -6.74 -3.23
N PHE A 83 1.69 -8.02 -2.96
CA PHE A 83 3.02 -8.62 -3.07
C PHE A 83 3.41 -8.75 -4.54
N GLY A 84 4.71 -8.69 -4.81
CA GLY A 84 5.32 -9.02 -6.07
C GLY A 84 6.81 -9.30 -5.86
N GLU A 85 7.55 -9.32 -6.96
CA GLU A 85 8.95 -9.71 -6.96
C GLU A 85 9.72 -8.84 -7.94
N VAL A 86 10.92 -8.39 -7.55
CA VAL A 86 11.87 -7.65 -8.37
C VAL A 86 13.24 -8.21 -8.08
N GLU A 87 13.96 -8.67 -9.12
CA GLU A 87 15.32 -9.21 -8.97
C GLU A 87 15.39 -10.29 -7.86
N GLU A 88 14.45 -11.24 -7.88
CA GLU A 88 14.34 -12.34 -6.89
C GLU A 88 14.04 -11.89 -5.44
N ALA A 89 13.90 -10.59 -5.20
CA ALA A 89 13.51 -10.02 -3.92
C ALA A 89 12.00 -9.77 -3.88
N GLU A 90 11.36 -10.24 -2.81
CA GLU A 90 9.98 -9.91 -2.51
C GLU A 90 9.83 -8.40 -2.28
N VAL A 91 8.84 -7.80 -2.93
CA VAL A 91 8.50 -6.39 -2.77
C VAL A 91 7.00 -6.23 -2.50
N PHE A 92 6.66 -5.18 -1.76
CA PHE A 92 5.28 -4.73 -1.66
C PHE A 92 5.05 -3.56 -2.63
N TYR A 93 4.18 -3.76 -3.61
CA TYR A 93 3.73 -2.66 -4.46
C TYR A 93 2.63 -1.89 -3.76
N VAL A 94 2.89 -0.61 -3.50
CA VAL A 94 1.92 0.35 -3.00
C VAL A 94 1.18 0.96 -4.18
N LEU A 95 -0.14 0.85 -4.11
CA LEU A 95 -1.08 1.49 -4.98
C LEU A 95 -1.86 2.47 -4.10
N ILE A 96 -1.79 3.74 -4.42
CA ILE A 96 -2.77 4.68 -3.90
C ILE A 96 -3.92 4.68 -4.92
N SER A 97 -5.14 4.81 -4.44
CA SER A 97 -6.21 5.33 -5.28
C SER A 97 -6.78 6.50 -4.55
N ALA A 98 -6.76 7.66 -5.23
CA ALA A 98 -7.37 8.90 -4.79
C ALA A 98 -8.73 8.57 -4.18
N THR A 99 -8.79 8.63 -2.86
CA THR A 99 -10.05 8.65 -2.15
C THR A 99 -9.87 9.82 -1.23
N HIS A 100 -10.33 10.99 -1.67
CA HIS A 100 -10.36 12.21 -0.90
C HIS A 100 -10.73 11.86 0.54
N ALA A 101 -9.75 11.83 1.43
CA ALA A 101 -10.01 11.85 2.85
C ALA A 101 -10.27 13.32 3.19
N THR A 102 -11.41 13.84 2.71
CA THR A 102 -12.02 15.02 3.30
C THR A 102 -12.37 14.60 4.73
N ALA A 103 -11.49 14.92 5.66
CA ALA A 103 -11.87 14.96 7.06
C ALA A 103 -12.77 16.19 7.19
N LEU A 104 -14.08 15.95 7.35
CA LEU A 104 -14.95 16.85 8.08
C LEU A 104 -14.58 16.81 9.57
#